data_AF-A0A354Z102-F1
#
_entry.id   AF-A0A354Z102-F1
#
_cell.length_a   1.000
_cell.length_b   1.000
_cell.length_c   1.000
_cell.angle_alpha   90.00
_cell.angle_beta   90.00
_cell.angle_gamma   90.00
#
_symmetry.space_group_name_H-M   'P 1'
#
loop_
_entity.id
_entity.type
_entity.pdbx_description
1 polymer ?
#
loop_
_entity_poly.entity_id
_entity_poly.type
_entity_poly.pdbx_seq_one_letter_code
_entity_poly.pdbx_strand_id
1 'polypeptide(L)' 'NLDELKQRGVNAKGELRFPREKQREEVLLDEETEKALDGTKREILRILYLPQPPHPVKIKFCKNCAYAEFCWS' A
#
# COMPACT_ATOMS: atom_id res chain seq x y z
N ASN A 1 -10.42 8.31 1.03
CA ASN A 1 -9.75 7.49 -0.02
C ASN A 1 -10.80 6.95 -1.00
N LEU A 2 -10.44 6.53 -2.22
CA LEU A 2 -11.40 6.00 -3.22
C LEU A 2 -12.23 4.83 -2.67
N ASP A 3 -11.61 3.94 -1.91
CA ASP A 3 -12.27 2.80 -1.24
C ASP A 3 -13.37 3.25 -0.25
N GLU A 4 -13.08 4.24 0.60
CA GLU A 4 -14.06 4.80 1.55
C GLU A 4 -15.23 5.49 0.84
N LEU A 5 -14.96 6.15 -0.30
CA LEU A 5 -16.00 6.77 -1.11
C LEU A 5 -16.92 5.71 -1.71
N LYS A 6 -16.34 4.63 -2.27
CA LYS A 6 -17.10 3.50 -2.81
C LYS A 6 -17.97 2.83 -1.75
N GLN A 7 -17.44 2.61 -0.54
CA GLN A 7 -18.21 2.07 0.59
C GLN A 7 -19.40 2.94 1.01
N ARG A 8 -19.33 4.25 0.76
CA ARG A 8 -20.44 5.20 0.96
C ARG A 8 -21.35 5.34 -0.25
N GLY A 9 -21.19 4.50 -1.27
CA GLY A 9 -21.99 4.51 -2.51
C GLY A 9 -21.54 5.54 -3.55
N VAL A 10 -20.36 6.15 -3.39
CA VAL A 10 -19.83 7.15 -4.31
C VAL A 10 -18.78 6.52 -5.23
N ASN A 11 -19.10 6.42 -6.51
CA ASN A 11 -18.13 6.05 -7.54
C ASN A 11 -17.26 7.26 -7.90
N ALA A 12 -15.97 7.17 -7.63
CA ALA A 12 -15.01 8.25 -7.83
C ALA A 12 -13.73 7.74 -8.50
N LYS A 13 -12.97 8.67 -9.08
CA LYS A 13 -11.64 8.44 -9.60
C LYS A 13 -10.66 9.45 -9.00
N GLY A 14 -9.41 9.03 -8.84
CA GLY A 14 -8.32 9.86 -8.32
C GLY A 14 -7.37 10.26 -9.43
N GLU A 15 -6.45 11.17 -9.11
CA GLU A 15 -5.33 11.50 -9.97
C GLU A 15 -4.07 11.74 -9.15
N LEU A 16 -2.95 11.22 -9.63
CA LEU A 16 -1.61 11.57 -9.14
C LEU A 16 -1.01 12.60 -10.08
N ARG A 17 -0.50 13.68 -9.51
CA ARG A 17 0.17 14.75 -10.25
C ARG A 17 1.63 14.79 -9.82
N PHE A 18 2.52 14.66 -10.79
CA PHE A 18 3.97 14.71 -10.63
C PHE A 18 4.48 16.00 -11.29
N PRO A 19 4.59 17.14 -10.54
CA PRO A 19 4.81 18.45 -11.16
C PRO A 19 6.16 18.60 -11.85
N ARG A 20 7.21 17.96 -11.31
CA ARG A 20 8.57 18.02 -11.87
C ARG A 20 8.65 17.26 -13.18
N GLU A 21 8.03 16.10 -13.24
CA GLU A 21 7.96 15.19 -14.38
C GLU A 21 6.89 15.62 -15.39
N LYS A 22 6.03 16.59 -15.02
CA LYS A 22 4.83 17.02 -15.76
C LYS A 22 3.89 15.86 -16.12
N GLN A 23 3.88 14.82 -15.30
CA GLN A 23 3.06 13.63 -15.50
C GLN A 23 1.78 13.70 -14.67
N ARG A 24 0.71 13.15 -15.23
CA ARG A 24 -0.57 12.95 -14.56
C ARG A 24 -1.00 11.51 -14.80
N GLU A 25 -1.32 10.81 -13.73
CA GLU A 25 -1.79 9.43 -13.78
C GLU A 25 -3.18 9.36 -13.16
N GLU A 26 -4.14 8.79 -13.89
CA GLU A 26 -5.47 8.53 -13.35
C GLU A 26 -5.42 7.29 -12.46
N VAL A 27 -6.05 7.38 -11.30
CA VAL A 27 -6.16 6.27 -10.35
C VAL A 27 -7.60 5.80 -10.33
N LEU A 28 -7.81 4.58 -10.79
CA LEU A 28 -9.10 3.90 -10.79
C LEU A 28 -9.12 2.82 -9.72
N LEU A 29 -10.28 2.68 -9.09
CA LEU A 29 -10.57 1.57 -8.19
C LEU A 29 -11.46 0.60 -8.98
N ASP A 30 -10.80 -0.27 -9.75
CA ASP A 30 -11.41 -1.33 -10.54
C ASP A 30 -11.45 -2.67 -9.77
N GLU A 31 -12.02 -3.71 -10.37
CA GLU A 31 -12.16 -5.00 -9.70
C GLU A 31 -10.83 -5.64 -9.29
N GLU A 32 -9.77 -5.45 -10.07
CA GLU A 32 -8.45 -6.03 -9.80
C GLU A 32 -7.78 -5.31 -8.63
N THR A 33 -7.75 -3.99 -8.69
CA THR A 33 -7.17 -3.12 -7.66
C THR A 33 -7.94 -3.20 -6.35
N GLU A 34 -9.27 -3.37 -6.37
CA GLU A 34 -10.07 -3.65 -5.19
C GLU A 34 -9.70 -4.98 -4.52
N LYS A 35 -9.62 -6.05 -5.32
CA LYS A 35 -9.20 -7.37 -4.80
C LYS A 35 -7.79 -7.32 -4.22
N ALA A 36 -6.87 -6.62 -4.89
CA ALA A 36 -5.50 -6.44 -4.41
C ALA A 36 -5.45 -5.61 -3.12
N LEU A 37 -6.25 -4.55 -3.03
CA LEU A 37 -6.33 -3.70 -1.84
C LEU A 37 -6.89 -4.48 -0.64
N ASP A 38 -7.97 -5.22 -0.83
CA ASP A 38 -8.57 -6.05 0.22
C ASP A 38 -7.66 -7.20 0.63
N GLY A 39 -6.99 -7.84 -0.33
CA GLY A 39 -5.97 -8.85 -0.06
C GLY A 39 -4.83 -8.28 0.80
N THR A 40 -4.35 -7.08 0.47
CA THR A 40 -3.30 -6.38 1.21
C THR A 40 -3.73 -6.04 2.63
N LYS A 41 -4.95 -5.52 2.83
CA LYS A 41 -5.52 -5.24 4.16
C LYS A 41 -5.57 -6.51 5.02
N ARG A 42 -6.03 -7.63 4.45
CA ARG A 42 -6.08 -8.93 5.15
C ARG A 42 -4.70 -9.42 5.53
N GLU A 43 -3.72 -9.27 4.64
CA GLU A 43 -2.35 -9.71 4.91
C GLU A 43 -1.69 -8.88 6.01
N ILE A 44 -1.90 -7.56 6.02
CA ILE A 44 -1.45 -6.68 7.12
C ILE A 44 -2.05 -7.14 8.45
N LEU A 45 -3.36 -7.40 8.50
CA LEU A 45 -4.02 -7.91 9.71
C LEU A 45 -3.48 -9.28 10.11
N ARG A 46 -3.26 -10.19 9.15
CA ARG A 46 -2.66 -11.50 9.41
C ARG A 46 -1.30 -11.36 10.10
N ILE A 47 -0.42 -10.50 9.58
CA ILE A 47 0.91 -10.26 10.14
C ILE A 47 0.81 -9.64 11.54
N LEU A 48 -0.10 -8.68 11.74
CA LEU A 48 -0.30 -8.00 13.03
C LEU A 48 -0.70 -8.97 14.15
N TYR A 49 -1.50 -9.99 13.81
CA TYR A 49 -1.99 -10.99 14.78
C TYR A 49 -1.07 -12.21 14.94
N LEU A 50 0.10 -12.23 14.27
CA LEU A 50 1.06 -13.30 14.53
C LEU A 50 1.60 -13.17 15.97
N PRO A 51 1.84 -14.30 16.66
CA PRO A 51 2.41 -14.28 18.01
C PRO A 51 3.81 -13.64 18.03
N GLN A 52 4.51 -13.68 16.89
CA GLN A 52 5.78 -13.00 16.67
C GLN A 52 5.82 -12.44 15.24
N PRO A 53 6.50 -11.30 15.01
CA PRO A 53 6.64 -10.75 13.67
C PRO A 53 7.42 -11.73 12.78
N PRO A 54 7.15 -11.73 11.46
CA PRO A 54 7.94 -12.52 10.52
C PRO A 54 9.40 -12.06 10.54
N HIS A 55 10.33 -13.01 10.34
CA HIS A 55 11.75 -12.68 10.30
C HIS A 55 12.05 -11.67 9.17
N PRO A 56 12.87 -10.65 9.45
CA PRO A 56 13.24 -9.68 8.44
C PRO A 56 14.07 -10.35 7.34
N VAL A 57 13.73 -10.08 6.09
CA VAL A 57 14.49 -10.55 4.91
C VAL A 57 15.14 -9.35 4.24
N LYS A 58 16.45 -9.42 4.02
CA LYS A 58 17.20 -8.33 3.39
C LYS A 58 16.89 -8.27 1.90
N ILE A 59 16.36 -7.13 1.45
CA ILE A 59 15.98 -6.86 0.06
C ILE A 59 16.70 -5.61 -0.47
N LYS A 60 16.60 -5.36 -1.79
CA LYS A 60 17.27 -4.21 -2.44
C LYS A 60 16.91 -2.84 -1.84
N PHE A 61 15.73 -2.71 -1.24
CA PHE A 61 15.26 -1.48 -0.62
C PHE A 61 15.84 -1.24 0.79
N CYS A 62 16.38 -2.27 1.45
CA CYS A 62 16.91 -2.15 2.82
C CYS A 62 18.05 -1.13 2.93
N LYS A 63 18.85 -0.94 1.88
CA LYS A 63 20.01 -0.01 1.88
C LYS A 63 19.62 1.43 2.22
N ASN A 64 18.45 1.88 1.78
CA ASN A 64 17.96 3.25 1.98
C ASN A 64 16.71 3.29 2.89
N CYS A 65 16.38 2.17 3.55
CA CYS A 65 15.17 2.08 4.36
C CYS A 65 15.36 2.85 5.67
N ALA A 66 14.42 3.75 5.99
CA ALA A 66 14.43 4.51 7.25
C ALA A 66 14.35 3.60 8.50
N TYR A 67 13.89 2.36 8.34
CA TYR A 67 13.78 1.39 9.43
C TYR A 67 14.96 0.41 9.53
N ALA A 68 16.01 0.57 8.71
CA ALA A 68 17.11 -0.39 8.64
C ALA A 68 17.75 -0.65 10.01
N GLU A 69 18.04 0.40 10.78
CA GLU A 69 18.65 0.27 12.10
C GLU A 69 17.75 -0.52 13.07
N PHE A 70 16.43 -0.35 13.00
CA PHE A 70 15.50 -1.10 13.85
C PHE A 70 15.33 -2.57 13.45
N CYS A 71 15.48 -2.88 12.15
CA CYS A 71 15.35 -4.25 11.66
C CYS A 71 16.60 -5.12 11.93
N TRP A 72 17.77 -4.50 12.11
CA TRP A 72 19.07 -5.19 12.16
C TRP A 72 19.93 -4.87 13.38
N SER A 73 19.40 -4.15 14.37
CA SER A 73 19.99 -4.03 15.72
C SER A 73 19.58 -5.22 16.57
#